data_AF-A0A4R2RXR1-F1
#
_entry.id   AF-A0A4R2RXR1-F1
#
_cell.length_a   1.000
_cell.length_b   1.000
_cell.length_c   1.000
_cell.angle_alpha   90.00
_cell.angle_beta   90.00
_cell.angle_gamma   90.00
#
_symmetry.space_group_name_H-M   'P 1'
#
loop_
_entity.id
_entity.type
_entity.pdbx_description
1 polymer ?
#
loop_
_entity_poly.entity_id
_entity_poly.type
_entity_poly.pdbx_seq_one_letter_code
_entity_poly.pdbx_strand_id
1 'polypeptide(L)'
;MNDVLYPLAIFLADTPAAKLEKSLGAEIGSVFLLIVIFVSVTLFWKRAFTAFLGFALFAMFVSVFVFKPELVQSLGENGFSWLFEAFLK
;
A
#
# COMPACT_ATOMS: atom_id res chain seq x y z
N MET A 1 33.39 23.06 -10.70
CA MET A 1 33.27 22.83 -9.24
C MET A 1 31.81 22.77 -8.76
N ASN A 2 30.82 22.83 -9.66
CA ASN A 2 29.40 22.72 -9.32
C ASN A 2 28.83 21.31 -9.59
N ASP A 3 29.48 20.52 -10.44
CA ASP A 3 29.00 19.19 -10.87
C ASP A 3 29.04 18.12 -9.77
N VAL A 4 29.81 18.35 -8.69
CA VAL A 4 29.93 17.45 -7.54
C VAL A 4 28.95 17.83 -6.42
N LEU A 5 28.51 19.09 -6.36
CA LEU A 5 27.64 19.59 -5.30
C LEU A 5 26.16 19.21 -5.53
N TYR A 6 25.71 19.15 -6.78
CA TYR A 6 24.35 18.70 -7.12
C TYR A 6 24.04 17.25 -6.71
N PRO A 7 24.88 16.23 -7.03
CA PRO A 7 24.60 14.86 -6.60
C PRO A 7 24.71 14.68 -5.08
N LEU A 8 25.60 15.42 -4.41
CA LEU A 8 25.68 15.44 -2.94
C LEU A 8 24.44 16.05 -2.30
N ALA A 9 23.93 17.15 -2.85
CA ALA A 9 22.69 17.78 -2.38
C ALA A 9 21.47 16.85 -2.53
N ILE A 10 21.39 16.07 -3.62
CA ILE A 10 20.34 15.07 -3.83
C ILE A 10 20.50 13.90 -2.83
N PHE A 11 21.74 13.44 -2.59
CA PHE A 11 22.02 12.37 -1.64
C PHE A 11 21.76 12.76 -0.18
N LEU A 12 21.97 14.04 0.18
CA LEU A 12 21.70 14.62 1.49
C LEU A 12 20.23 15.04 1.68
N ALA A 13 19.49 15.29 0.60
CA ALA A 13 18.04 15.58 0.63
C ALA A 13 17.17 14.34 0.80
N ASP A 14 17.71 13.15 0.51
CA ASP A 14 17.05 11.86 0.70
C ASP A 14 17.11 11.48 2.19
N THR A 15 16.27 12.13 2.99
CA THR A 15 16.25 11.98 4.45
C THR A 15 16.14 10.50 4.86
N PRO A 16 16.79 10.08 5.97
CA PRO A 16 16.64 8.72 6.49
C PRO A 16 15.17 8.32 6.68
N ALA A 17 14.31 9.30 6.99
CA ALA A 17 12.87 9.16 7.11
C ALA A 17 12.21 8.75 5.77
N ALA A 18 12.54 9.41 4.66
CA ALA A 18 12.00 9.07 3.34
C ALA A 18 12.44 7.67 2.87
N LYS A 19 13.66 7.25 3.22
CA LYS A 19 14.15 5.89 2.93
C LYS A 19 13.45 4.83 3.79
N LEU A 20 13.17 5.13 5.06
CA LEU A 20 12.41 4.27 5.95
C LEU A 20 10.95 4.11 5.49
N GLU A 21 10.30 5.21 5.10
CA GLU A 21 8.94 5.20 4.56
C GLU A 21 8.84 4.33 3.29
N LYS A 22 9.81 4.50 2.38
CA LYS A 22 9.91 3.72 1.14
C LYS A 22 10.21 2.23 1.41
N SER A 23 11.03 1.91 2.41
CA SER A 23 11.34 0.53 2.81
C SER A 23 10.12 -0.14 3.45
N LEU A 24 9.44 0.55 4.38
CA LEU A 24 8.26 0.04 5.07
C LEU A 24 7.11 -0.26 4.12
N GLY A 25 6.85 0.63 3.15
CA GLY A 25 5.83 0.40 2.12
C GLY A 25 6.14 -0.83 1.24
N ALA A 26 7.41 -1.01 0.87
CA ALA A 26 7.85 -2.17 0.10
C ALA A 26 7.77 -3.48 0.90
N GLU A 27 8.13 -3.45 2.18
CA GLU A 27 8.08 -4.60 3.09
C GLU A 27 6.64 -5.08 3.29
N ILE A 28 5.71 -4.16 3.58
CA ILE A 28 4.29 -4.48 3.80
C ILE A 28 3.64 -5.11 2.57
N GLY A 29 3.90 -4.57 1.37
CA GLY A 29 3.38 -5.13 0.11
C GLY A 29 3.88 -6.55 -0.17
N SER A 30 5.15 -6.81 0.14
CA SER A 30 5.75 -8.13 -0.04
C SER A 30 5.15 -9.19 0.88
N VAL A 31 4.91 -8.86 2.16
CA VAL A 31 4.29 -9.76 3.14
C VAL A 31 2.84 -10.06 2.76
N PHE A 32 2.10 -9.05 2.29
CA PHE A 32 0.74 -9.24 1.80
C PHE A 32 0.69 -10.25 0.64
N LEU A 33 1.59 -10.11 -0.35
CA LEU A 33 1.66 -11.05 -1.48
C LEU A 33 1.96 -12.48 -1.03
N LEU A 34 2.86 -12.66 -0.04
CA LEU A 34 3.15 -13.99 0.50
C LEU A 34 1.91 -14.64 1.12
N ILE A 35 1.12 -13.88 1.89
CA ILE A 35 -0.14 -14.36 2.47
C ILE A 35 -1.13 -14.71 1.35
N VAL A 36 -1.26 -13.86 0.33
CA VAL A 36 -2.15 -14.10 -0.81
C VAL A 36 -1.81 -15.39 -1.53
N ILE A 37 -0.53 -15.63 -1.81
CA ILE A 37 -0.06 -16.87 -2.44
C ILE A 37 -0.38 -18.07 -1.53
N PHE A 38 -0.04 -17.99 -0.24
CA PHE A 38 -0.25 -19.08 0.71
C PHE A 38 -1.74 -19.49 0.81
N VAL A 39 -2.63 -18.51 0.94
CA VAL A 39 -4.08 -18.76 1.02
C VAL A 39 -4.61 -19.26 -0.33
N SER A 40 -4.13 -18.71 -1.44
CA SER A 40 -4.51 -19.17 -2.80
C SER A 40 -4.18 -20.64 -3.01
N VAL A 41 -2.95 -21.05 -2.69
CA VAL A 41 -2.51 -22.46 -2.80
C VAL A 41 -3.33 -23.35 -1.88
N THR A 42 -3.59 -22.90 -0.65
CA THR A 42 -4.39 -23.67 0.32
C THR A 42 -5.84 -23.89 -0.16
N LEU A 43 -6.49 -22.85 -0.68
CA LEU A 43 -7.85 -22.93 -1.22
C LEU A 43 -7.92 -23.79 -2.48
N PHE A 44 -6.90 -23.69 -3.34
CA PHE A 44 -6.77 -24.51 -4.54
C PHE A 44 -6.68 -25.99 -4.19
N TRP A 45 -5.88 -26.34 -3.17
CA TRP A 45 -5.73 -27.74 -2.73
C TRP A 45 -7.03 -28.32 -2.17
N LYS A 46 -7.83 -27.49 -1.48
CA LYS A 46 -9.14 -27.88 -0.93
C LYS A 46 -10.25 -27.95 -1.97
N ARG A 47 -9.97 -27.67 -3.26
CA ARG A 47 -10.97 -27.60 -4.35
C ARG A 47 -12.15 -26.67 -4.04
N ALA A 48 -11.93 -25.66 -3.19
CA ALA A 48 -12.95 -24.71 -2.77
C ALA A 48 -13.04 -23.55 -3.77
N PHE A 49 -13.51 -23.84 -4.99
CA PHE A 49 -13.46 -22.90 -6.12
C PHE A 49 -14.19 -21.58 -5.85
N THR A 50 -15.37 -21.63 -5.23
CA THR A 50 -16.16 -20.43 -4.90
C THR A 50 -15.45 -19.55 -3.87
N ALA A 51 -14.82 -20.16 -2.86
CA ALA A 51 -14.06 -19.44 -1.84
C ALA A 51 -12.76 -18.85 -2.43
N PHE A 52 -12.10 -19.57 -3.33
CA PHE A 52 -10.95 -19.08 -4.07
C PHE A 52 -11.28 -17.85 -4.91
N LEU A 53 -12.38 -17.89 -5.67
CA LEU A 53 -12.81 -16.77 -6.51
C LEU A 53 -13.13 -15.53 -5.66
N GLY A 54 -13.87 -15.71 -4.55
CA GLY A 54 -14.16 -14.63 -3.60
C GLY A 54 -12.89 -14.07 -2.96
N PHE A 55 -11.96 -14.94 -2.58
CA PHE A 55 -10.66 -14.54 -2.04
C PHE A 55 -9.82 -13.76 -3.06
N ALA A 56 -9.76 -14.20 -4.32
CA ALA A 56 -9.01 -13.54 -5.37
C ALA A 56 -9.55 -12.13 -5.66
N LEU A 57 -10.87 -11.97 -5.74
CA LEU A 57 -11.52 -10.67 -5.91
C LEU A 57 -11.27 -9.76 -4.69
N PHE A 58 -11.38 -10.32 -3.49
CA PHE A 58 -11.09 -9.58 -2.25
C PHE A 58 -9.62 -9.14 -2.16
N ALA A 59 -8.68 -10.05 -2.45
CA ALA A 59 -7.25 -9.75 -2.47
C ALA A 59 -6.90 -8.71 -3.54
N MET A 60 -7.54 -8.77 -4.71
CA MET A 60 -7.39 -7.76 -5.77
C MET A 60 -7.88 -6.37 -5.30
N PHE A 61 -8.98 -6.31 -4.55
CA PHE A 61 -9.48 -5.06 -3.99
C PHE A 61 -8.51 -4.51 -2.91
N VAL A 62 -8.13 -5.34 -1.93
CA VAL A 62 -7.22 -4.95 -0.85
C VAL A 62 -5.83 -4.56 -1.35
N SER A 63 -5.35 -5.20 -2.42
CA SER A 63 -4.09 -4.89 -3.10
C SER A 63 -3.96 -3.41 -3.45
N VAL A 64 -5.04 -2.76 -3.91
CA VAL A 64 -5.03 -1.32 -4.24
C VAL A 64 -4.68 -0.47 -3.01
N PHE A 65 -5.21 -0.83 -1.83
CA PHE A 65 -4.93 -0.12 -0.57
C PHE A 65 -3.51 -0.35 -0.07
N VAL A 66 -2.97 -1.56 -0.28
CA VAL A 66 -1.61 -1.92 0.14
C VAL A 66 -0.54 -1.27 -0.74
N PHE A 67 -0.74 -1.23 -2.06
CA PHE A 67 0.25 -0.70 -2.99
C PHE A 67 0.11 0.80 -3.30
N LYS A 68 -1.04 1.42 -2.97
CA LYS A 68 -1.26 2.85 -3.14
C LYS A 68 -1.77 3.51 -1.85
N PRO A 69 -0.91 3.65 -0.82
CA PRO A 69 -1.30 4.25 0.45
C PRO A 69 -1.79 5.70 0.32
N GLU A 70 -1.29 6.45 -0.67
CA GLU A 70 -1.70 7.82 -0.99
C GLU A 70 -3.19 7.93 -1.34
N LEU A 71 -3.74 6.93 -2.05
CA LEU A 71 -5.18 6.87 -2.34
C LEU A 71 -5.98 6.66 -1.06
N VAL A 72 -5.47 5.90 -0.10
CA VAL A 72 -6.16 5.67 1.18
C VAL A 72 -6.15 6.93 2.03
N GLN A 73 -5.02 7.64 2.08
CA GLN A 73 -4.92 8.92 2.80
C GLN A 73 -5.84 9.98 2.22
N SER A 74 -5.83 10.17 0.90
CA SER A 74 -6.70 11.15 0.23
C SER A 74 -8.19 10.80 0.32
N LEU A 75 -8.56 9.52 0.22
CA LEU A 75 -9.95 9.09 0.44
C LEU A 75 -10.37 9.27 1.90
N GLY A 76 -9.45 9.04 2.84
CA GLY A 76 -9.63 9.31 4.27
C GLY A 76 -9.88 10.79 4.54
N GLU A 77 -9.00 11.68 4.08
CA GLU A 77 -9.14 13.14 4.26
C GLU A 77 -10.44 13.67 3.66
N ASN A 78 -10.78 13.26 2.42
CA ASN A 78 -12.01 13.70 1.77
C ASN A 78 -13.27 13.13 2.43
N GLY A 79 -13.25 11.86 2.83
CA GLY A 79 -14.37 11.23 3.53
C GLY A 79 -14.57 11.79 4.94
N PHE A 80 -13.48 12.11 5.63
CA PHE A 80 -13.50 12.73 6.94
C PHE A 80 -13.97 14.18 6.87
N SER A 81 -13.48 14.96 5.91
CA SER A 81 -13.99 16.32 5.64
C SER A 81 -15.48 16.31 5.35
N TRP A 82 -15.95 15.39 4.49
CA TRP A 82 -17.37 15.23 4.18
C TRP A 82 -18.20 14.84 5.40
N LEU A 83 -17.73 13.89 6.22
CA LEU A 83 -18.39 13.48 7.45
C LEU A 83 -18.48 14.62 8.46
N PHE A 84 -17.41 15.38 8.68
CA PHE A 84 -17.40 16.47 9.66
C PHE A 84 -18.09 17.74 9.17
N GLU A 85 -18.04 18.07 7.87
CA GLU A 85 -18.85 19.16 7.29
C GLU A 85 -20.35 18.86 7.33
N ALA A 86 -20.75 17.60 7.11
CA ALA A 86 -22.14 17.18 7.22
C ALA A 86 -22.64 17.09 8.68
N PHE A 87 -21.75 16.86 9.65
CA PHE A 87 -22.09 16.68 11.07
C PHE A 87 -21.98 17.97 11.91
N LEU A 88 -21.26 19.00 11.44
CA LEU A 88 -21.14 20.33 12.09
C LEU A 88 -22.10 21.39 11.52
N LYS A 89 -23.10 20.98 10.73
CA LYS A 89 -24.19 21.82 10.26
C LYS A 89 -25.51 21.42 10.91
#